data_AF-A0A2W1AFA5-F1
#
_entry.id   AF-A0A2W1AFA5-F1
#
_cell.length_a   1.000
_cell.length_b   1.000
_cell.length_c   1.000
_cell.angle_alpha   90.00
_cell.angle_beta   90.00
_cell.angle_gamma   90.00
#
_symmetry.space_group_name_H-M   'P 1'
#
loop_
_entity.id
_entity.type
_entity.pdbx_description
1 polymer ?
#
loop_
_entity_poly.entity_id
_entity_poly.type
_entity_poly.pdbx_seq_one_letter_code
_entity_poly.pdbx_strand_id
1 'polypeptide(L)'
;MCNNKTYRGFPLETHEIERRSQAPKRWMHICNYFRTCKKCHMDDLAAMPHAQQLAYKQKHDPDNYDLDAWLRLRDPDLKAPHRVTQGEVDEWTRKLFC
;
A
#
# COMPACT_ATOMS: atom_id res chain seq x y z
N MET A 1 -7.38 7.61 14.70
CA MET A 1 -6.68 6.88 13.62
C MET A 1 -7.68 6.00 12.87
N CYS A 2 -7.64 6.01 11.53
CA CYS A 2 -8.44 5.13 10.65
C CYS A 2 -8.20 3.66 11.10
N ASN A 3 -9.25 2.87 11.32
CA ASN A 3 -9.14 1.42 11.54
C ASN A 3 -9.87 0.66 10.42
N ASN A 4 -9.68 -0.66 10.35
CA ASN A 4 -10.13 -1.53 9.26
C ASN A 4 -11.66 -1.59 9.08
N LYS A 5 -12.44 -0.85 9.88
CA LYS A 5 -13.91 -0.92 9.88
C LYS A 5 -14.57 0.42 9.55
N THR A 6 -14.23 1.55 10.16
CA THR A 6 -14.90 2.84 9.83
C THR A 6 -14.16 4.08 10.35
N TYR A 7 -14.32 5.22 9.66
CA TYR A 7 -14.43 6.53 10.30
C TYR A 7 -15.84 7.06 10.00
N ARG A 8 -16.67 7.29 11.03
CA ARG A 8 -17.93 8.06 10.97
C ARG A 8 -18.90 7.77 9.80
N GLY A 9 -19.03 6.53 9.34
CA GLY A 9 -20.01 6.16 8.30
C GLY A 9 -19.63 6.54 6.86
N PHE A 10 -18.37 6.91 6.59
CA PHE A 10 -17.88 7.08 5.21
C PHE A 10 -17.71 5.71 4.52
N PRO A 11 -18.05 5.57 3.23
CA PRO A 11 -17.83 4.33 2.49
C PRO A 11 -16.33 3.99 2.45
N LEU A 12 -16.04 2.70 2.61
CA LEU A 12 -14.71 2.17 2.34
C LEU A 12 -14.45 2.22 0.83
N GLU A 13 -13.27 2.68 0.46
CA GLU A 13 -12.76 2.71 -0.89
C GLU A 13 -11.57 1.76 -1.00
N THR A 14 -11.28 1.32 -2.24
CA THR A 14 -10.11 0.49 -2.52
C THR A 14 -9.00 1.40 -3.01
N HIS A 15 -7.89 1.41 -2.30
CA HIS A 15 -6.68 2.12 -2.69
C HIS A 15 -5.79 1.22 -3.56
N GLU A 16 -5.28 1.76 -4.65
CA GLU A 16 -4.25 1.14 -5.52
C GLU A 16 -2.88 1.73 -5.17
N ILE A 17 -1.91 0.89 -4.81
CA ILE A 17 -0.56 1.36 -4.46
C ILE A 17 0.23 1.67 -5.74
N GLU A 18 0.47 0.66 -6.57
CA GLU A 18 1.18 0.81 -7.84
C GLU A 18 0.18 0.99 -8.99
N ARG A 19 0.37 2.02 -9.80
CA ARG A 19 -0.59 2.41 -10.84
C ARG A 19 -0.58 1.42 -12.00
N ARG A 20 -1.74 1.23 -12.66
CA ARG A 20 -1.86 0.47 -13.91
C ARG A 20 -0.85 0.86 -14.99
N SER A 21 -0.48 2.14 -15.10
CA SER A 21 0.51 2.59 -16.08
C SER A 21 1.93 2.07 -15.81
N GLN A 22 2.25 1.74 -14.56
CA GLN A 22 3.55 1.20 -14.13
C GLN A 22 3.56 -0.34 -14.08
N ALA A 23 2.41 -0.97 -13.88
CA ALA A 23 2.28 -2.43 -13.80
C ALA A 23 1.14 -2.99 -14.70
N PRO A 24 1.09 -2.69 -16.00
CA PRO A 24 -0.10 -2.90 -16.84
C PRO A 24 -0.59 -4.35 -16.93
N LYS A 25 0.29 -5.33 -16.74
CA LYS A 25 -0.02 -6.77 -16.81
C LYS A 25 -0.37 -7.40 -15.46
N ARG A 26 -0.07 -6.73 -14.34
CA ARG A 26 -0.11 -7.33 -12.99
C ARG A 26 -0.80 -6.46 -11.94
N TRP A 27 -1.16 -5.21 -12.28
CA TRP A 27 -1.74 -4.23 -11.36
C TRP A 27 -2.95 -4.76 -10.56
N MET A 28 -3.75 -5.67 -11.14
CA MET A 28 -4.93 -6.29 -10.49
C MET A 28 -4.61 -7.33 -9.39
N HIS A 29 -3.35 -7.57 -9.06
CA HIS A 29 -3.00 -8.51 -7.99
C HIS A 29 -3.42 -7.98 -6.61
N ILE A 30 -3.92 -8.86 -5.73
CA ILE A 30 -4.48 -8.45 -4.42
C ILE A 30 -3.47 -7.74 -3.51
N CYS A 31 -2.18 -8.07 -3.64
CA CYS A 31 -1.11 -7.39 -2.89
C CYS A 31 -0.99 -5.89 -3.23
N ASN A 32 -1.56 -5.44 -4.36
CA ASN A 32 -1.52 -4.04 -4.79
C ASN A 32 -2.59 -3.16 -4.15
N TYR A 33 -3.58 -3.76 -3.47
CA TYR A 33 -4.75 -3.03 -2.98
C TYR A 33 -4.94 -3.19 -1.48
N PHE A 34 -5.52 -2.19 -0.85
CA PHE A 34 -6.09 -2.32 0.49
C PHE A 34 -7.29 -1.40 0.65
N ARG A 35 -8.13 -1.68 1.65
CA ARG A 35 -9.33 -0.89 1.94
C ARG A 35 -8.99 0.25 2.88
N THR A 36 -9.49 1.43 2.57
CA THR A 36 -9.30 2.64 3.36
C THR A 36 -10.59 3.47 3.36
N CYS A 37 -10.74 4.43 4.27
CA CYS A 37 -11.91 5.31 4.21
C CYS A 37 -11.72 6.37 3.11
N LYS A 38 -12.82 6.86 2.52
CA LYS A 38 -12.79 7.90 1.47
C LYS A 38 -11.90 9.10 1.80
N LYS A 39 -11.87 9.56 3.05
CA LYS A 39 -10.98 10.66 3.47
C LYS A 39 -9.50 10.26 3.39
N CYS A 40 -9.15 9.14 4.02
CA CYS A 40 -7.78 8.59 4.01
C CYS A 40 -7.34 8.28 2.55
N HIS A 41 -8.27 7.87 1.66
CA HIS A 41 -8.03 7.65 0.22
C HIS A 41 -7.74 8.94 -0.56
N MET A 42 -8.57 9.97 -0.39
CA MET A 42 -8.54 11.19 -1.20
C MET A 42 -7.45 12.19 -0.78
N ASP A 43 -7.21 12.36 0.52
CA ASP A 43 -6.38 13.46 1.03
C ASP A 43 -4.91 13.06 1.19
N ASP A 44 -4.63 11.83 1.65
CA ASP A 44 -3.30 11.50 2.17
C ASP A 44 -2.60 10.37 1.40
N LEU A 45 -3.28 9.25 1.12
CA LEU A 45 -2.59 8.02 0.67
C LEU A 45 -1.97 8.12 -0.72
N ALA A 46 -2.64 8.74 -1.70
CA ALA A 46 -2.13 8.83 -3.07
C ALA A 46 -0.86 9.68 -3.21
N ALA A 47 -0.62 10.59 -2.25
CA ALA A 47 0.57 11.45 -2.21
C ALA A 47 1.72 10.85 -1.38
N MET A 48 1.46 9.80 -0.58
CA MET A 48 2.47 9.16 0.24
C MET A 48 3.49 8.38 -0.60
N PRO A 49 4.75 8.31 -0.16
CA PRO A 49 5.72 7.36 -0.70
C PRO A 49 5.20 5.92 -0.61
N HIS A 50 5.57 5.07 -1.58
CA HIS A 50 5.12 3.67 -1.62
C HIS A 50 5.45 2.91 -0.32
N ALA A 51 6.62 3.14 0.28
CA ALA A 51 6.98 2.52 1.56
C ALA A 51 5.98 2.84 2.69
N GLN A 52 5.48 4.07 2.73
CA GLN A 52 4.49 4.50 3.71
C GLN A 52 3.11 3.89 3.42
N GLN A 53 2.69 3.81 2.16
CA GLN A 53 1.44 3.13 1.78
C GLN A 53 1.50 1.62 2.10
N LEU A 54 2.65 0.99 1.87
CA LEU A 54 2.91 -0.41 2.24
C LEU A 54 2.87 -0.64 3.75
N ALA A 55 3.27 0.34 4.56
CA ALA A 55 3.13 0.28 6.02
C ALA A 55 1.65 0.26 6.45
N TYR A 56 0.79 1.07 5.81
CA TYR A 56 -0.66 0.97 6.01
C TYR A 56 -1.19 -0.41 5.64
N LYS A 57 -0.79 -0.95 4.49
CA LYS A 57 -1.21 -2.28 4.07
C LYS A 57 -0.75 -3.36 5.05
N GLN A 58 0.52 -3.34 5.48
CA GLN A 58 1.06 -4.28 6.48
C GLN A 58 0.26 -4.25 7.79
N LYS A 59 -0.12 -3.04 8.25
CA LYS A 59 -0.85 -2.87 9.51
C LYS A 59 -2.32 -3.28 9.42
N HIS A 60 -2.98 -2.94 8.32
CA HIS A 60 -4.44 -3.00 8.21
C HIS A 60 -4.97 -4.13 7.33
N ASP A 61 -4.11 -4.74 6.51
CA ASP A 61 -4.43 -5.86 5.63
C ASP A 61 -3.23 -6.86 5.57
N PRO A 62 -2.79 -7.38 6.74
CA PRO A 62 -1.60 -8.23 6.82
C PRO A 62 -1.73 -9.53 6.03
N ASP A 63 -2.94 -10.10 5.96
CA ASP A 63 -3.20 -11.38 5.26
C ASP A 63 -2.93 -11.29 3.75
N ASN A 64 -3.05 -10.09 3.17
CA ASN A 64 -2.76 -9.84 1.75
C ASN A 64 -1.50 -8.99 1.55
N TYR A 65 -0.72 -8.74 2.60
CA TYR A 65 0.55 -8.02 2.52
C TYR A 65 1.65 -8.95 2.01
N ASP A 66 2.18 -8.62 0.84
CA ASP A 66 3.32 -9.31 0.24
C ASP A 66 4.19 -8.30 -0.51
N LEU A 67 5.25 -7.84 0.14
CA LEU A 67 6.20 -6.89 -0.42
C LEU A 67 6.91 -7.46 -1.65
N ASP A 68 7.25 -8.74 -1.61
CA ASP A 68 8.03 -9.42 -2.65
C ASP A 68 7.18 -9.54 -3.94
N ALA A 69 5.92 -9.97 -3.81
CA ALA A 69 4.96 -9.98 -4.90
C ALA A 69 4.66 -8.57 -5.42
N TRP A 70 4.54 -7.58 -4.52
CA TRP A 70 4.28 -6.19 -4.89
C TRP A 70 5.42 -5.59 -5.73
N LEU A 71 6.68 -5.81 -5.35
CA LEU A 71 7.84 -5.35 -6.12
C LEU A 71 7.87 -5.94 -7.55
N ARG A 72 7.43 -7.19 -7.71
CA ARG A 72 7.35 -7.89 -9.00
C ARG A 72 6.19 -7.46 -9.90
N LEU A 73 5.32 -6.55 -9.46
CA LEU A 73 4.24 -6.03 -10.29
C LEU A 73 4.80 -5.23 -11.48
N ARG A 74 5.76 -4.33 -11.21
CA ARG A 74 6.45 -3.52 -12.24
C ARG A 74 7.79 -4.09 -12.68
N ASP A 75 8.49 -4.79 -11.79
CA ASP A 75 9.85 -5.31 -12.01
C ASP A 75 9.90 -6.81 -11.70
N PRO A 76 9.38 -7.67 -12.60
CA PRO A 76 9.30 -9.11 -12.39
C PRO A 76 10.61 -9.79 -12.02
N ASP A 77 11.72 -9.26 -12.54
CA ASP A 77 13.06 -9.81 -12.38
C ASP A 77 13.82 -9.22 -11.19
N LEU A 78 13.23 -8.24 -10.50
CA LEU A 78 13.89 -7.49 -9.45
C LEU A 78 15.28 -6.99 -9.89
N LYS A 79 15.35 -6.19 -10.96
CA LYS A 79 16.60 -5.55 -11.44
C LYS A 79 16.76 -4.06 -11.14
N ALA A 80 15.69 -3.35 -10.79
CA ALA A 80 15.76 -1.93 -10.43
C ALA A 80 16.66 -1.65 -9.18
N PRO A 81 17.56 -0.64 -9.24
CA PRO A 81 18.52 -0.38 -8.16
C PRO A 81 17.92 0.27 -6.90
N HIS A 82 16.73 0.87 -6.98
CA HIS A 82 16.09 1.58 -5.88
C HIS A 82 14.68 1.01 -5.62
N ARG A 83 14.64 -0.08 -4.86
CA ARG A 83 13.40 -0.74 -4.44
C ARG A 83 13.08 -0.39 -3.00
N VAL A 84 11.77 -0.31 -2.72
CA VAL A 84 11.28 -0.30 -1.33
C VAL A 84 11.74 -1.59 -0.65
N THR A 85 12.32 -1.43 0.53
CA THR A 85 12.78 -2.49 1.41
C THR A 85 11.82 -2.68 2.58
N GLN A 86 11.85 -3.87 3.19
CA GLN A 86 11.06 -4.11 4.42
C GLN A 86 11.47 -3.14 5.54
N GLY A 87 12.76 -2.78 5.63
CA GLY A 87 13.27 -1.83 6.61
C GLY A 87 12.65 -0.43 6.49
N GLU A 88 12.45 0.06 5.27
CA GLU A 88 11.74 1.33 5.04
C GLU A 88 10.27 1.24 5.42
N VAL A 89 9.61 0.10 5.12
CA VAL A 89 8.22 -0.13 5.52
C VAL A 89 8.10 -0.16 7.05
N ASP A 90 8.96 -0.89 7.74
CA ASP A 90 8.97 -1.01 9.19
C ASP A 90 9.26 0.33 9.87
N GLU A 91 10.14 1.16 9.30
CA GLU A 91 10.39 2.52 9.77
C GLU A 91 9.12 3.37 9.72
N TRP A 92 8.37 3.32 8.61
CA TRP A 92 7.08 4.01 8.51
C TRP A 92 6.04 3.43 9.46
N THR A 93 5.98 2.11 9.61
CA THR A 93 5.09 1.45 10.57
C THR A 93 5.33 1.96 11.99
N ARG A 94 6.59 2.09 12.41
CA ARG A 94 6.94 2.70 13.70
C ARG A 94 6.52 4.17 13.78
N LYS A 95 6.84 4.99 12.78
CA LYS A 95 6.52 6.43 12.77
C LYS A 95 5.01 6.72 12.83
N LEU A 96 4.20 5.87 12.21
CA LEU A 96 2.76 6.08 12.08
C LEU A 96 1.94 5.48 13.22
N PHE A 97 2.42 4.40 13.85
CA PHE A 97 1.60 3.57 14.73
C PHE A 97 2.24 3.23 16.09
N CYS A 98 3.45 3.71 16.39
CA CYS A 98 4.12 3.60 17.69
C CYS A 98 4.41 4.98 18.27
#